data_AF-A0A3C0S7Z4-F1
#
_entry.id   AF-A0A3C0S7Z4-F1
#
_cell.length_a   1.000
_cell.length_b   1.000
_cell.length_c   1.000
_cell.angle_alpha   90.00
_cell.angle_beta   90.00
_cell.angle_gamma   90.00
#
_symmetry.space_group_name_H-M   'P 1'
#
loop_
_entity.id
_entity.type
_entity.pdbx_description
1 polymer ?
#
loop_
_entity_poly.entity_id
_entity_poly.type
_entity_poly.pdbx_seq_one_letter_code
_entity_poly.pdbx_strand_id
1 'polypeptide(L)'
;MRKLACAGLAVLFLSLISFLPTLEAVDVPDPKVCDTETSDARAKRPGESVAAKSSGKISVNDRRNLCLALNPIKDPVNRFMHKDHSTYYCTLIVNRDSQSYCFAVVQADPKKCNNIVSKELETDCLEKAK
;
A
#
# COMPACT_ATOMS: atom_id res chain seq x y z
N MET A 1 -56.57 12.39 30.25
CA MET A 1 -56.02 11.58 29.14
C MET A 1 -55.05 12.45 28.33
N ARG A 2 -53.74 12.22 28.42
CA ARG A 2 -52.74 12.87 27.55
C ARG A 2 -52.04 11.77 26.77
N LYS A 3 -52.38 11.63 25.49
CA LYS A 3 -51.73 10.69 24.56
C LYS A 3 -50.34 11.23 24.28
N LEU A 4 -49.31 10.48 24.70
CA LEU A 4 -47.91 10.83 24.51
C LEU A 4 -47.53 10.81 23.03
N ALA A 5 -46.95 11.92 22.58
CA ALA A 5 -46.28 12.07 21.31
C ALA A 5 -44.93 11.33 21.36
N CYS A 6 -44.89 10.08 20.90
CA CYS A 6 -43.64 9.30 20.76
C CYS A 6 -43.28 8.95 19.31
N ALA A 7 -44.11 9.32 18.32
CA ALA A 7 -43.92 8.87 16.95
C ALA A 7 -42.95 9.74 16.11
N GLY A 8 -42.72 11.00 16.46
CA GLY A 8 -41.94 11.93 15.62
C GLY A 8 -40.41 11.75 15.70
N LEU A 9 -39.89 11.27 16.84
CA LEU A 9 -38.44 11.24 17.10
C LEU A 9 -37.75 10.01 16.47
N ALA A 10 -38.49 8.93 16.23
CA ALA A 10 -37.97 7.71 15.62
C ALA A 10 -37.75 7.85 14.10
N VAL A 11 -38.54 8.68 13.42
CA VAL A 11 -38.44 8.86 11.95
C VAL A 11 -37.22 9.68 11.55
N LEU A 12 -36.81 10.65 12.38
CA LEU A 12 -35.63 11.48 12.13
C LEU A 12 -34.29 10.73 12.29
N PHE A 13 -34.24 9.69 13.12
CA PHE A 13 -33.02 8.89 13.30
C PHE A 13 -32.79 7.89 12.15
N LEU A 14 -33.85 7.39 11.52
CA LEU A 14 -33.75 6.43 10.41
C LEU A 14 -33.31 7.08 9.08
N SER A 15 -33.53 8.40 8.89
CA SER A 15 -33.10 9.09 7.66
C SER A 15 -31.63 9.51 7.65
N LEU A 16 -30.96 9.52 8.80
CA LEU A 16 -29.55 9.94 8.93
C LEU A 16 -28.55 8.83 8.59
N ILE A 17 -28.99 7.57 8.49
CA ILE A 17 -28.12 6.41 8.24
C ILE A 17 -27.90 6.20 6.73
N SER A 18 -28.66 6.90 5.87
CA SER A 18 -28.57 6.77 4.40
C SER A 18 -27.32 7.37 3.77
N PHE A 19 -26.53 8.13 4.53
CA PHE A 19 -25.34 8.85 4.06
C PHE A 19 -24.03 8.31 4.66
N LEU A 20 -23.98 7.03 5.05
CA LEU A 20 -22.68 6.38 5.24
C LEU A 20 -22.16 5.94 3.87
N PRO A 21 -21.05 6.50 3.37
CA PRO A 21 -20.34 5.86 2.27
C PRO A 21 -20.02 4.44 2.73
N THR A 22 -20.43 3.46 1.95
CA THR A 22 -20.02 2.07 2.12
C THR A 22 -18.50 2.07 2.16
N LEU A 23 -17.94 1.79 3.33
CA LEU A 23 -16.54 1.42 3.49
C LEU A 23 -16.39 0.08 2.79
N GLU A 24 -16.30 0.11 1.46
CA GLU A 24 -15.75 -1.00 0.70
C GLU A 24 -14.32 -1.11 1.20
N ALA A 25 -14.12 -2.04 2.14
CA ALA A 25 -12.81 -2.51 2.52
C ALA A 25 -12.20 -3.05 1.22
N VAL A 26 -11.35 -2.24 0.60
CA VAL A 26 -10.44 -2.69 -0.46
C VAL A 26 -9.80 -3.95 0.10
N ASP A 27 -10.12 -5.10 -0.49
CA ASP A 27 -9.62 -6.40 -0.10
C ASP A 27 -8.09 -6.31 -0.15
N VAL A 28 -7.46 -6.07 1.00
CA VAL A 28 -6.02 -5.84 1.09
C VAL A 28 -5.38 -7.20 0.83
N PRO A 29 -4.70 -7.40 -0.32
CA PRO A 29 -4.18 -8.71 -0.66
C PRO A 29 -3.19 -9.17 0.41
N ASP A 30 -3.29 -10.43 0.85
CA ASP A 30 -2.38 -11.03 1.83
C ASP A 30 -0.93 -10.80 1.35
N PRO A 31 -0.04 -10.19 2.17
CA PRO A 31 1.36 -9.96 1.82
C PRO A 31 2.11 -11.19 1.30
N LYS A 32 1.60 -12.41 1.55
CA LYS A 32 2.11 -13.64 0.93
C LYS A 32 2.10 -13.61 -0.60
N VAL A 33 1.21 -12.83 -1.23
CA VAL A 33 1.20 -12.62 -2.69
C VAL A 33 2.55 -12.04 -3.15
N CYS A 34 3.12 -11.11 -2.37
CA CYS A 34 4.42 -10.52 -2.66
C CYS A 34 5.58 -11.52 -2.52
N ASP A 35 5.41 -12.56 -1.71
CA ASP A 35 6.40 -13.62 -1.53
C ASP A 35 6.33 -14.68 -2.63
N THR A 36 5.13 -15.07 -3.07
CA THR A 36 4.93 -16.05 -4.15
C THR A 36 5.38 -15.53 -5.52
N GLU A 37 5.14 -14.24 -5.81
CA GLU A 37 5.62 -13.58 -7.03
C GLU A 37 7.16 -13.58 -7.14
N THR A 38 7.87 -13.74 -6.02
CA THR A 38 9.34 -13.73 -5.97
C THR A 38 9.97 -15.10 -5.75
N SER A 39 9.23 -16.09 -5.25
CA SER A 39 9.69 -17.49 -5.17
C SER A 39 9.91 -18.10 -6.55
N ASP A 40 9.06 -17.77 -7.52
CA ASP A 40 9.19 -18.23 -8.90
C ASP A 40 10.40 -17.59 -9.61
N ALA A 41 10.75 -16.37 -9.23
CA ALA A 41 11.97 -15.70 -9.69
C ALA A 41 13.24 -16.26 -9.02
N ARG A 42 13.15 -16.67 -7.74
CA ARG A 42 14.27 -17.23 -6.96
C ARG A 42 14.61 -18.67 -7.35
N ALA A 43 13.64 -19.46 -7.82
CA ALA A 43 13.87 -20.81 -8.34
C ALA A 43 14.78 -20.83 -9.59
N LYS A 44 15.07 -19.67 -10.21
CA LYS A 44 15.71 -19.60 -11.53
C LYS A 44 17.20 -19.22 -11.56
N ARG A 45 17.90 -18.91 -10.44
CA ARG A 45 19.38 -18.72 -10.51
C ARG A 45 20.13 -18.68 -9.15
N PRO A 46 21.35 -19.24 -9.07
CA PRO A 46 22.20 -19.21 -7.89
C PRO A 46 22.98 -17.89 -7.75
N GLY A 47 23.01 -17.37 -6.52
CA GLY A 47 24.02 -16.45 -5.97
C GLY A 47 24.51 -15.28 -6.84
N GLU A 48 23.85 -14.13 -6.76
CA GLU A 48 24.47 -12.84 -7.09
C GLU A 48 24.26 -11.84 -5.95
N SER A 49 25.35 -11.18 -5.59
CA SER A 49 25.50 -10.27 -4.46
C SER A 49 24.72 -8.96 -4.66
N VAL A 50 24.27 -8.40 -3.54
CA VAL A 50 23.46 -7.18 -3.38
C VAL A 50 24.17 -5.86 -3.75
N ALA A 51 24.95 -5.86 -4.82
CA ALA A 51 25.61 -4.67 -5.36
C ALA A 51 25.24 -4.42 -6.83
N ALA A 52 23.95 -4.57 -7.19
CA ALA A 52 23.45 -4.13 -8.49
C ALA A 52 23.20 -2.60 -8.46
N LYS A 53 24.29 -1.83 -8.51
CA LYS A 53 24.26 -0.43 -8.92
C LYS A 53 23.71 -0.33 -10.35
N SER A 54 22.75 0.58 -10.52
CA SER A 54 22.48 1.33 -11.77
C SER A 54 22.21 0.59 -13.09
N SER A 55 21.78 -0.67 -13.13
CA SER A 55 21.51 -1.35 -14.43
C SER A 55 20.16 -0.98 -15.09
N GLY A 56 19.40 -0.02 -14.54
CA GLY A 56 18.04 0.30 -15.01
C GLY A 56 17.01 -0.83 -14.78
N LYS A 57 17.44 -2.02 -14.34
CA LYS A 57 16.57 -3.15 -14.01
C LYS A 57 16.34 -3.21 -12.50
N ILE A 58 15.08 -3.20 -12.08
CA ILE A 58 14.68 -3.37 -10.67
C ILE A 58 15.02 -4.80 -10.23
N SER A 59 15.70 -4.95 -9.08
CA SER A 59 16.07 -6.26 -8.56
C SER A 59 14.83 -7.04 -8.09
N VAL A 60 14.93 -8.38 -7.99
CA VAL A 60 13.85 -9.21 -7.44
C VAL A 60 13.49 -8.75 -6.02
N ASN A 61 14.49 -8.41 -5.23
CA ASN A 61 14.32 -7.98 -3.84
C ASN A 61 13.65 -6.60 -3.75
N ASP A 62 14.02 -5.65 -4.63
CA ASP A 62 13.36 -4.35 -4.70
C ASP A 62 11.89 -4.49 -5.09
N ARG A 63 11.56 -5.34 -6.06
CA ARG A 63 10.16 -5.63 -6.42
C ARG A 63 9.38 -6.20 -5.25
N ARG A 64 9.96 -7.17 -4.54
CA ARG A 64 9.36 -7.76 -3.35
C ARG A 64 9.08 -6.70 -2.28
N ASN A 65 10.08 -5.90 -1.94
CA ASN A 65 9.96 -4.87 -0.91
C ASN A 65 8.95 -3.78 -1.31
N LEU A 66 8.93 -3.38 -2.58
CA LEU A 66 7.93 -2.45 -3.08
C LEU A 66 6.51 -3.02 -2.94
N CYS A 67 6.29 -4.28 -3.32
CA CYS A 67 4.99 -4.93 -3.16
C CYS A 67 4.56 -4.97 -1.68
N LEU A 68 5.46 -5.37 -0.78
CA LEU A 68 5.19 -5.42 0.66
C LEU A 68 4.88 -4.03 1.23
N ALA A 69 5.54 -2.98 0.73
CA ALA A 69 5.31 -1.62 1.17
C ALA A 69 3.95 -1.06 0.74
N LEU A 70 3.47 -1.45 -0.44
CA LEU A 70 2.20 -0.95 -0.99
C LEU A 70 0.98 -1.76 -0.53
N ASN A 71 1.20 -2.92 0.11
CA ASN A 71 0.14 -3.79 0.62
C ASN A 71 0.32 -4.08 2.12
N PRO A 72 0.31 -3.05 3.00
CA PRO A 72 0.45 -3.28 4.43
C PRO A 72 -0.80 -3.88 5.05
N ILE A 73 -0.60 -4.80 6.01
CA ILE A 73 -1.68 -5.25 6.90
C ILE A 73 -1.86 -4.18 7.99
N LYS A 74 -2.93 -3.39 7.88
CA LYS A 74 -3.27 -2.36 8.86
C LYS A 74 -3.75 -2.96 10.18
N ASP A 75 -4.59 -4.00 10.11
CA ASP A 75 -5.22 -4.64 11.27
C ASP A 75 -4.83 -6.14 11.35
N PRO A 76 -3.67 -6.47 11.93
CA PRO A 76 -3.21 -7.85 12.02
C PRO A 76 -4.07 -8.66 13.00
N VAL A 77 -4.63 -9.77 12.51
CA VAL A 77 -5.50 -10.69 13.28
C VAL A 77 -4.80 -11.25 14.52
N ASN A 78 -3.46 -11.38 14.49
CA ASN A 78 -2.67 -11.82 15.61
C ASN A 78 -1.25 -11.26 15.57
N ARG A 79 -0.50 -11.45 16.67
CA ARG A 79 0.86 -10.92 16.83
C ARG A 79 1.91 -11.48 15.86
N PHE A 80 1.60 -12.58 15.16
CA PHE A 80 2.51 -13.25 14.23
C PHE A 80 2.35 -12.74 12.80
N MET A 81 1.28 -12.00 12.49
CA MET A 81 1.12 -11.33 11.20
C MET A 81 2.02 -10.10 11.14
N HIS A 82 2.62 -9.86 9.97
CA HIS A 82 3.40 -8.66 9.74
C HIS A 82 2.50 -7.43 9.89
N LYS A 83 2.88 -6.50 10.78
CA LYS A 83 2.22 -5.20 10.93
C LYS A 83 2.54 -4.30 9.74
N ASP A 84 1.91 -3.13 9.67
CA ASP A 84 2.33 -2.08 8.74
C ASP A 84 3.79 -1.68 8.98
N HIS A 85 4.65 -2.20 8.10
CA HIS A 85 6.06 -1.86 7.99
C HIS A 85 6.37 -1.24 6.63
N SER A 86 5.39 -0.55 6.03
CA SER A 86 5.51 0.01 4.68
C SER A 86 6.77 0.85 4.51
N THR A 87 6.97 1.77 5.45
CA THR A 87 8.13 2.66 5.49
C THR A 87 9.44 1.88 5.59
N TYR A 88 9.48 0.82 6.42
CA TYR A 88 10.66 -0.03 6.54
C TYR A 88 10.99 -0.72 5.21
N TYR A 89 9.99 -1.30 4.54
CA TYR A 89 10.24 -1.95 3.24
C TYR A 89 10.72 -0.95 2.18
N CYS A 90 10.23 0.29 2.17
CA CYS A 90 10.78 1.33 1.29
C CYS A 90 12.28 1.58 1.55
N THR A 91 12.74 1.53 2.81
CA THR A 91 14.19 1.71 3.12
C THR A 91 15.07 0.58 2.57
N LEU A 92 14.51 -0.61 2.34
CA LEU A 92 15.25 -1.76 1.82
C LEU A 92 15.36 -1.76 0.29
N ILE A 93 14.66 -0.86 -0.40
CA ILE A 93 14.74 -0.71 -1.86
C ILE A 93 16.02 0.04 -2.20
N VAL A 94 16.86 -0.56 -3.05
CA VAL A 94 18.15 0.01 -3.47
C VAL A 94 18.00 0.86 -4.73
N ASN A 95 17.08 0.50 -5.64
CA ASN A 95 16.78 1.30 -6.82
C ASN A 95 16.17 2.66 -6.42
N ARG A 96 16.84 3.76 -6.77
CA ARG A 96 16.49 5.12 -6.32
C ARG A 96 15.10 5.58 -6.77
N ASP A 97 14.75 5.32 -8.02
CA ASP A 97 13.45 5.69 -8.59
C ASP A 97 12.32 4.91 -7.89
N SER A 98 12.49 3.60 -7.71
CA SER A 98 11.55 2.74 -6.99
C SER A 98 11.43 3.12 -5.51
N GLN A 99 12.53 3.51 -4.87
CA GLN A 99 12.53 3.97 -3.48
C GLN A 99 11.79 5.31 -3.35
N SER A 100 12.04 6.26 -4.25
CA SER A 100 11.37 7.57 -4.26
C SER A 100 9.87 7.41 -4.47
N TYR A 101 9.49 6.55 -5.43
CA TYR A 101 8.11 6.14 -5.65
C TYR A 101 7.47 5.55 -4.39
N CYS A 102 8.13 4.57 -3.76
CA CYS A 102 7.63 3.89 -2.57
C CYS A 102 7.31 4.89 -1.45
N PHE A 103 8.25 5.78 -1.14
CA PHE A 103 8.04 6.78 -0.10
C PHE A 103 6.99 7.83 -0.46
N ALA A 104 6.87 8.21 -1.74
CA ALA A 104 5.84 9.13 -2.18
C ALA A 104 4.44 8.56 -1.93
N VAL A 105 4.21 7.31 -2.35
CA VAL A 105 2.90 6.65 -2.21
C VAL A 105 2.59 6.34 -0.75
N VAL A 106 3.52 5.72 -0.01
CA VAL A 106 3.31 5.33 1.39
C VAL A 106 3.08 6.54 2.30
N GLN A 107 3.72 7.69 2.01
CA GLN A 107 3.58 8.90 2.83
C GLN A 107 2.56 9.89 2.29
N ALA A 108 1.88 9.58 1.17
CA ALA A 108 1.01 10.50 0.43
C ALA A 108 1.69 11.87 0.20
N ASP A 109 2.96 11.84 -0.24
CA ASP A 109 3.76 13.03 -0.50
C ASP A 109 4.23 13.06 -1.96
N PRO A 110 3.46 13.69 -2.87
CA PRO A 110 3.78 13.73 -4.29
C PRO A 110 5.06 14.51 -4.59
N LYS A 111 5.58 15.33 -3.66
CA LYS A 111 6.85 16.05 -3.88
C LYS A 111 8.04 15.10 -3.99
N LYS A 112 7.93 13.90 -3.41
CA LYS A 112 8.97 12.88 -3.50
C LYS A 112 9.08 12.29 -4.91
N CYS A 113 8.01 12.32 -5.71
CA CYS A 113 8.01 11.86 -7.09
C CYS A 113 9.00 12.65 -7.98
N ASN A 114 9.26 13.92 -7.66
CA ASN A 114 10.19 14.78 -8.41
C ASN A 114 11.64 14.26 -8.43
N ASN A 115 11.99 13.28 -7.58
CA ASN A 115 13.32 12.66 -7.55
C ASN A 115 13.43 11.45 -8.49
N ILE A 116 12.33 11.06 -9.15
CA ILE A 116 12.27 9.94 -10.09
C ILE A 116 12.77 10.42 -11.45
N VAL A 117 13.71 9.67 -12.04
CA VAL A 117 14.28 10.02 -13.36
C VAL A 117 13.40 9.50 -14.50
N SER A 118 12.75 8.35 -14.32
CA SER A 118 11.80 7.81 -15.30
C SER A 118 10.50 8.62 -15.35
N LYS A 119 10.22 9.26 -16.49
CA LYS A 119 8.99 10.06 -16.69
C LYS A 119 7.70 9.24 -16.54
N GLU A 120 7.71 8.00 -17.04
CA GLU A 120 6.56 7.10 -16.92
C GLU A 120 6.27 6.78 -15.45
N LEU A 121 7.31 6.48 -14.68
CA LEU A 121 7.18 6.16 -13.26
C LEU A 121 6.86 7.41 -12.41
N GLU A 122 7.40 8.57 -12.77
CA GLU A 122 7.05 9.84 -12.13
C GLU A 122 5.57 10.17 -12.31
N THR A 123 5.03 9.93 -13.50
CA THR A 123 3.60 10.14 -13.79
C THR A 123 2.73 9.21 -12.94
N ASP A 124 3.02 7.90 -12.93
CA ASP A 124 2.31 6.93 -12.09
C ASP A 124 2.43 7.26 -10.59
N CYS A 125 3.61 7.73 -10.15
CA CYS A 125 3.84 8.19 -8.78
C CYS A 125 2.91 9.33 -8.40
N LEU A 126 2.82 10.37 -9.24
CA LEU A 126 1.98 11.55 -9.00
C LEU A 126 0.49 11.21 -8.97
N GLU A 127 0.06 10.16 -9.67
CA GLU A 127 -1.31 9.66 -9.61
C GLU A 127 -1.61 8.95 -8.29
N LYS A 128 -0.68 8.11 -7.83
CA LYS A 128 -0.86 7.25 -6.65
C LYS A 128 -0.51 7.89 -5.31
N ALA A 129 0.30 8.95 -5.30
CA ALA A 129 0.72 9.65 -4.08
C ALA A 129 -0.28 10.75 -3.63
N LYS A 130 -1.52 10.71 -4.11
CA LYS A 130 -2.59 11.67 -3.82
C LYS A 130 -3.51 11.23 -2.69
#